data_AF-A0A3D5I1Z3-F1
#
_entry.id   AF-A0A3D5I1Z3-F1
#
_cell.length_a   1.000
_cell.length_b   1.000
_cell.length_c   1.000
_cell.angle_alpha   90.00
_cell.angle_beta   90.00
_cell.angle_gamma   90.00
#
_symmetry.space_group_name_H-M   'P 1'
#
loop_
_entity.id
_entity.type
_entity.pdbx_description
1 polymer ?
#
loop_
_entity_poly.entity_id
_entity_poly.type
_entity_poly.pdbx_seq_one_letter_code
_entity_poly.pdbx_strand_id
1 'polypeptide(L)'
;VIGPDAAQQEPPAPGDPVLVVADPVAAAAGRLAAAFWNHPSDQLSLIGVTGTNGKTTTTHLIEHLALACGSPTALMGTLANRWPGHSRTAVHTTPFADQLQADLAAAKAAGCSMAAMEVSSHALDQSRVAGCSFSGAVFTNLSQDHLDYHPTLEDYF
;
A
#
# COMPACT_ATOMS: atom_id res chain seq x y z
N VAL A 1 -9.72 -12.90 -10.09
CA VAL A 1 -8.74 -13.75 -9.36
C VAL A 1 -9.40 -14.19 -8.09
N ILE A 2 -9.47 -15.50 -7.84
CA ILE A 2 -10.18 -16.07 -6.68
C ILE A 2 -9.31 -17.13 -5.99
N GLY A 3 -9.65 -17.45 -4.74
CA GLY A 3 -8.99 -18.51 -3.97
C GLY A 3 -9.58 -19.89 -4.29
N PRO A 4 -8.93 -20.98 -3.85
CA PRO A 4 -9.38 -22.33 -4.13
C PRO A 4 -10.75 -22.63 -3.52
N ASP A 5 -11.00 -22.15 -2.30
CA ASP A 5 -12.28 -22.35 -1.60
C ASP A 5 -13.44 -21.64 -2.33
N ALA A 6 -13.21 -20.39 -2.78
CA ALA A 6 -14.19 -19.66 -3.57
C ALA A 6 -14.47 -20.37 -4.91
N ALA A 7 -13.43 -20.91 -5.56
CA ALA A 7 -13.57 -21.68 -6.79
C ALA A 7 -14.30 -23.03 -6.59
N GLN A 8 -14.24 -23.61 -5.38
CA GLN A 8 -15.02 -24.82 -5.06
C GLN A 8 -16.49 -24.50 -4.79
N GLN A 9 -16.77 -23.38 -4.10
CA GLN A 9 -18.13 -22.94 -3.81
C GLN A 9 -18.87 -22.47 -5.07
N GLU A 10 -18.19 -21.73 -5.94
CA GLU A 10 -18.72 -21.23 -7.21
C GLU A 10 -17.73 -21.52 -8.35
N PRO A 11 -17.78 -22.72 -8.95
CA PRO A 11 -16.85 -23.14 -9.98
C PRO A 11 -16.96 -22.28 -11.25
N PRO A 12 -15.84 -21.74 -11.78
CA PRO A 12 -15.84 -21.03 -13.05
C PRO A 12 -16.26 -21.95 -14.21
N ALA A 13 -17.05 -21.43 -15.13
CA ALA A 13 -17.47 -22.16 -16.33
C ALA A 13 -16.34 -22.22 -17.37
N PRO A 14 -16.38 -23.18 -18.30
CA PRO A 14 -15.45 -23.21 -19.44
C PRO A 14 -15.54 -21.92 -20.26
N GLY A 15 -14.47 -21.13 -20.27
CA GLY A 15 -14.38 -19.84 -20.98
C GLY A 15 -14.41 -18.61 -20.08
N ASP A 16 -14.70 -18.76 -18.79
CA ASP A 16 -14.63 -17.64 -17.85
C ASP A 16 -13.18 -17.17 -17.69
N PRO A 17 -12.90 -15.84 -17.73
CA PRO A 17 -11.56 -15.29 -17.54
C PRO A 17 -11.19 -15.26 -16.04
N VAL A 18 -11.33 -16.39 -15.35
CA VAL A 18 -11.09 -16.52 -13.92
C VAL A 18 -9.77 -17.23 -13.67
N LEU A 19 -8.87 -16.54 -12.96
CA LEU A 19 -7.64 -17.12 -12.44
C LEU A 19 -7.86 -17.57 -10.99
N VAL A 20 -7.69 -18.87 -10.74
CA VAL A 20 -7.65 -19.43 -9.38
C VAL A 20 -6.20 -19.43 -8.90
N VAL A 21 -5.95 -18.86 -7.73
CA VAL A 21 -4.62 -18.73 -7.13
C VAL A 21 -4.60 -19.32 -5.73
N ALA A 22 -3.43 -19.75 -5.27
CA ALA A 22 -3.25 -20.14 -3.88
C ALA A 22 -3.41 -18.93 -2.94
N ASP A 23 -3.84 -19.21 -1.71
CA ASP A 23 -3.97 -18.18 -0.68
C ASP A 23 -2.61 -17.65 -0.19
N PRO A 24 -2.57 -16.41 0.32
CA PRO A 24 -3.68 -15.45 0.35
C PRO A 24 -3.90 -14.78 -1.02
N VAL A 25 -5.15 -14.80 -1.51
CA VAL A 25 -5.55 -14.16 -2.77
C VAL A 25 -5.10 -12.71 -2.86
N ALA A 26 -5.16 -11.98 -1.75
CA ALA A 26 -4.75 -10.57 -1.67
C ALA A 26 -3.28 -10.35 -2.08
N ALA A 27 -2.37 -11.27 -1.71
CA ALA A 27 -0.96 -11.15 -2.09
C ALA A 27 -0.75 -11.37 -3.59
N ALA A 28 -1.46 -12.35 -4.18
CA ALA A 28 -1.44 -12.57 -5.62
C ALA A 28 -2.05 -11.38 -6.38
N ALA A 29 -3.17 -10.85 -5.90
CA ALA A 29 -3.80 -9.65 -6.45
C ALA A 29 -2.86 -8.43 -6.37
N GLY A 30 -2.13 -8.27 -5.26
CA GLY A 30 -1.07 -7.26 -5.10
C GLY A 30 -0.02 -7.30 -6.19
N ARG A 31 0.54 -8.49 -6.45
CA ARG A 31 1.56 -8.68 -7.50
C ARG A 31 1.01 -8.47 -8.91
N LEU A 32 -0.21 -8.94 -9.17
CA LEU A 32 -0.88 -8.74 -10.46
C LEU A 32 -1.18 -7.27 -10.73
N ALA A 33 -1.67 -6.53 -9.73
CA ALA A 33 -1.87 -5.09 -9.82
C ALA A 33 -0.56 -4.35 -10.10
N ALA A 34 0.52 -4.72 -9.40
CA ALA A 34 1.84 -4.12 -9.66
C ALA A 34 2.29 -4.36 -11.11
N ALA A 35 2.14 -5.59 -11.63
CA ALA A 35 2.47 -5.89 -13.01
C ALA A 35 1.59 -5.11 -14.02
N PHE A 36 0.28 -5.01 -13.76
CA PHE A 36 -0.65 -4.26 -14.61
C PHE A 36 -0.27 -2.78 -14.70
N TRP A 37 0.14 -2.18 -13.58
CA TRP A 37 0.60 -0.79 -13.50
C TRP A 37 2.09 -0.60 -13.81
N ASN A 38 2.76 -1.61 -14.38
CA ASN A 38 4.17 -1.58 -14.78
C ASN A 38 5.14 -1.29 -13.62
N HIS A 39 4.92 -1.93 -12.48
CA HIS A 39 5.77 -1.90 -11.29
C HIS A 39 6.14 -0.47 -10.83
N PRO A 40 5.17 0.38 -10.49
CA PRO A 40 5.42 1.80 -10.25
C PRO A 40 6.31 2.06 -9.03
N SER A 41 6.24 1.19 -8.02
CA SER A 41 7.11 1.27 -6.84
C SER A 41 8.59 1.00 -7.12
N ASP A 42 8.94 0.24 -8.17
CA ASP A 42 10.34 0.04 -8.58
C ASP A 42 10.94 1.30 -9.23
N GLN A 43 10.08 2.24 -9.62
CA GLN A 43 10.44 3.48 -10.32
C GLN A 43 10.39 4.71 -9.41
N LEU A 44 10.11 4.50 -8.12
CA LEU A 44 10.00 5.50 -7.07
C LEU A 44 10.86 5.06 -5.88
N SER A 45 11.50 6.01 -5.20
CA SER A 45 12.02 5.75 -3.85
C SER A 45 10.84 5.69 -2.87
N LEU A 46 10.22 4.53 -2.72
CA LEU A 46 9.06 4.33 -1.85
C LEU A 46 9.51 4.06 -0.40
N ILE A 47 9.14 4.97 0.51
CA ILE A 47 9.41 4.88 1.95
C ILE A 47 8.11 4.52 2.67
N GLY A 48 8.08 3.36 3.33
CA GLY A 48 6.96 2.93 4.16
C GLY A 48 7.15 3.34 5.61
N VAL A 49 6.12 3.89 6.25
CA VAL A 49 6.14 4.25 7.67
C VAL A 49 5.06 3.47 8.42
N THR A 50 5.47 2.68 9.41
CA THR A 50 4.60 1.87 10.25
C THR A 50 4.86 2.12 11.75
N GLY A 51 4.02 1.54 12.59
CA GLY A 51 3.99 1.74 14.05
C GLY A 51 2.64 2.26 14.53
N THR A 52 2.41 2.26 15.86
CA THR A 52 1.14 2.70 16.45
C THR A 52 0.92 4.19 16.18
N ASN A 53 1.84 5.03 16.65
CA ASN A 53 1.70 6.49 16.59
C ASN A 53 2.76 7.14 15.69
N GLY A 54 2.42 8.28 15.10
CA GLY A 54 3.38 9.13 14.39
C GLY A 54 3.56 8.84 12.90
N LYS A 55 2.88 7.83 12.34
CA LYS A 55 2.93 7.52 10.90
C LYS A 55 2.69 8.76 10.03
N THR A 56 1.56 9.44 10.23
CA THR A 56 1.19 10.66 9.49
C THR A 56 2.20 11.80 9.68
N THR A 57 2.65 12.05 10.90
CA THR A 57 3.64 13.11 11.15
C THR A 57 4.94 12.82 10.41
N THR A 58 5.44 11.58 10.50
CA THR A 58 6.68 11.17 9.86
C THR A 58 6.58 11.19 8.34
N THR A 59 5.49 10.72 7.73
CA THR A 59 5.32 10.79 6.27
C THR A 59 5.26 12.23 5.76
N HIS A 60 4.59 13.13 6.48
CA HIS A 60 4.57 14.56 6.16
C HIS A 60 5.95 15.21 6.29
N LEU A 61 6.75 14.84 7.31
CA LEU A 61 8.12 15.35 7.46
C LEU A 61 9.03 14.87 6.32
N ILE A 62 8.91 13.60 5.91
CA ILE A 62 9.65 13.05 4.77
C ILE A 62 9.31 13.81 3.49
N GLU A 63 8.02 13.99 3.19
CA GLU A 63 7.57 14.74 2.02
C GLU A 63 8.07 16.18 2.04
N HIS A 64 7.93 16.88 3.18
CA HIS A 64 8.37 18.26 3.33
C HIS A 64 9.87 18.44 3.04
N LEU A 65 10.70 17.57 3.65
CA LEU A 65 12.16 17.62 3.45
C LEU A 65 12.54 17.27 2.01
N ALA A 66 11.90 16.28 1.40
CA ALA A 66 12.16 15.90 0.02
C ALA A 66 11.84 17.03 -0.95
N LEU A 67 10.70 17.71 -0.76
CA LEU A 67 10.33 18.89 -1.54
C LEU A 67 11.33 20.04 -1.33
N ALA A 68 11.78 20.28 -0.10
CA ALA A 68 12.80 21.29 0.20
C ALA A 68 14.15 21.00 -0.49
N CYS A 69 14.45 19.72 -0.73
CA CYS A 69 15.61 19.28 -1.51
C CYS A 69 15.37 19.25 -3.03
N GLY A 70 14.23 19.73 -3.51
CA GLY A 70 13.89 19.76 -4.94
C GLY A 70 13.52 18.39 -5.53
N SER A 71 13.10 17.44 -4.69
CA SER A 71 12.66 16.11 -5.09
C SER A 71 11.15 15.98 -5.01
N PRO A 72 10.41 16.03 -6.14
CA PRO A 72 8.95 15.86 -6.14
C PRO A 72 8.57 14.51 -5.52
N THR A 73 7.68 14.55 -4.53
CA THR A 73 7.36 13.41 -3.67
C THR A 73 5.86 13.26 -3.52
N ALA A 74 5.37 12.02 -3.60
CA ALA A 74 4.00 11.69 -3.24
C ALA A 74 3.87 11.44 -1.73
N LEU A 75 2.76 11.90 -1.16
CA LEU A 75 2.35 11.55 0.19
C LEU A 75 1.09 10.69 0.11
N MET A 76 1.09 9.57 0.84
CA MET A 76 -0.04 8.64 0.88
C MET A 76 -0.31 8.24 2.33
N GLY A 77 -1.51 8.49 2.82
CA GLY A 77 -1.80 8.25 4.23
C GLY A 77 -3.18 8.70 4.67
N THR A 78 -3.38 8.72 5.99
CA THR A 78 -4.69 8.84 6.63
C THR A 78 -5.45 10.12 6.27
N LEU A 79 -4.75 11.22 6.02
CA LEU A 79 -5.38 12.51 5.71
C LEU A 79 -5.67 12.69 4.22
N ALA A 80 -4.70 12.34 3.38
CA ALA A 80 -4.79 12.55 1.94
C ALA A 80 -3.76 11.70 1.20
N ASN A 81 -4.09 11.39 -0.05
CA ASN A 81 -3.13 11.01 -1.07
C ASN A 81 -2.89 12.24 -1.97
N ARG A 82 -1.64 12.71 -2.06
CA ARG A 82 -1.29 13.89 -2.86
C ARG A 82 0.06 13.77 -3.54
N TRP A 83 0.18 14.46 -4.66
CA TRP A 83 1.39 14.62 -5.48
C TRP A 83 1.20 15.84 -6.41
N PRO A 84 2.18 16.26 -7.21
CA PRO A 84 2.03 17.45 -8.06
C PRO A 84 0.77 17.39 -8.94
N GLY A 85 -0.10 18.40 -8.80
CA GLY A 85 -1.35 18.50 -9.56
C GLY A 85 -2.50 17.61 -9.07
N HIS A 86 -2.33 16.86 -7.96
CA HIS A 86 -3.37 15.98 -7.43
C HIS A 86 -3.44 16.01 -5.90
N SER A 87 -4.65 16.05 -5.35
CA SER A 87 -4.89 15.86 -3.93
C SER A 87 -6.28 15.30 -3.72
N ARG A 88 -6.37 14.18 -2.99
CA ARG A 88 -7.62 13.50 -2.66
C ARG A 88 -7.63 13.11 -1.19
N THR A 89 -8.76 13.32 -0.52
CA THR A 89 -8.99 12.81 0.85
C THR A 89 -8.93 11.28 0.84
N ALA A 90 -8.15 10.71 1.75
CA ALA A 90 -7.98 9.27 1.83
C ALA A 90 -9.21 8.61 2.49
N VAL A 91 -9.61 7.46 1.94
CA VAL A 91 -10.68 6.60 2.51
C VAL A 91 -10.08 5.56 3.46
N HIS A 92 -8.84 5.16 3.20
CA HIS A 92 -8.07 4.23 4.01
C HIS A 92 -6.67 4.79 4.22
N THR A 93 -6.07 4.55 5.40
CA THR A 93 -4.66 4.87 5.65
C THR A 93 -3.74 4.21 4.61
N THR A 94 -4.03 2.96 4.22
CA THR A 94 -3.34 2.25 3.14
C THR A 94 -4.39 1.61 2.22
N PRO A 95 -4.50 2.04 0.95
CA PRO A 95 -5.47 1.51 -0.01
C PRO A 95 -5.29 0.03 -0.35
N PHE A 96 -6.29 -0.59 -0.96
CA PHE A 96 -6.17 -1.92 -1.56
C PHE A 96 -5.26 -1.91 -2.79
N ALA A 97 -4.72 -3.08 -3.13
CA ALA A 97 -3.68 -3.29 -4.13
C ALA A 97 -3.86 -2.50 -5.44
N ASP A 98 -5.01 -2.62 -6.11
CA ASP A 98 -5.21 -1.96 -7.41
C ASP A 98 -5.16 -0.43 -7.32
N GLN A 99 -5.94 0.15 -6.39
CA GLN A 99 -5.91 1.59 -6.15
C GLN A 99 -4.52 2.08 -5.71
N LEU A 100 -3.84 1.32 -4.86
CA LEU A 100 -2.49 1.66 -4.39
C LEU A 100 -1.50 1.73 -5.56
N GLN A 101 -1.50 0.72 -6.44
CA GLN A 101 -0.60 0.67 -7.59
C GLN A 101 -0.97 1.76 -8.63
N ALA A 102 -2.27 2.02 -8.84
CA ALA A 102 -2.74 3.11 -9.68
C ALA A 102 -2.26 4.49 -9.18
N ASP A 103 -2.38 4.74 -7.88
CA ASP A 103 -1.94 6.01 -7.26
C ASP A 103 -0.42 6.18 -7.38
N LEU A 104 0.36 5.12 -7.14
CA LEU A 104 1.83 5.15 -7.32
C LEU A 104 2.21 5.41 -8.78
N ALA A 105 1.53 4.78 -9.73
CA ALA A 105 1.74 5.02 -11.16
C ALA A 105 1.38 6.46 -11.55
N ALA A 106 0.28 7.01 -11.03
CA ALA A 106 -0.12 8.38 -11.27
C ALA A 106 0.88 9.39 -10.68
N ALA A 107 1.37 9.16 -9.47
CA ALA A 107 2.43 9.95 -8.86
C ALA A 107 3.70 9.93 -9.69
N LYS A 108 4.12 8.73 -10.16
CA LYS A 108 5.27 8.60 -11.05
C LYS A 108 5.08 9.39 -12.34
N ALA A 109 3.91 9.29 -12.97
CA ALA A 109 3.58 10.02 -14.19
C ALA A 109 3.55 11.55 -13.98
N ALA A 110 3.21 12.00 -12.77
CA ALA A 110 3.28 13.40 -12.36
C ALA A 110 4.71 13.91 -12.06
N GLY A 111 5.73 13.07 -12.27
CA GLY A 111 7.14 13.44 -12.10
C GLY A 111 7.69 13.20 -10.69
N CYS A 112 6.97 12.50 -9.82
CA CYS A 112 7.54 12.10 -8.53
C CYS A 112 8.72 11.14 -8.72
N SER A 113 9.78 11.38 -7.96
CA SER A 113 10.92 10.47 -7.80
C SER A 113 10.83 9.68 -6.50
N MET A 114 10.02 10.13 -5.54
CA MET A 114 9.83 9.46 -4.25
C MET A 114 8.35 9.39 -3.84
N ALA A 115 8.05 8.50 -2.89
CA ALA A 115 6.77 8.45 -2.22
C ALA A 115 6.95 8.13 -0.73
N ALA A 116 6.26 8.84 0.15
CA ALA A 116 6.17 8.54 1.58
C ALA A 116 4.77 8.02 1.89
N MET A 117 4.68 6.78 2.38
CA MET A 117 3.42 6.08 2.56
C MET A 117 3.25 5.59 3.99
N GLU A 118 2.08 5.85 4.59
CA GLU A 118 1.66 5.19 5.82
C GLU A 118 1.30 3.73 5.51
N VAL A 119 1.90 2.81 6.26
CA VAL A 119 1.67 1.37 6.14
C VAL A 119 1.08 0.86 7.47
N SER A 120 -0.24 0.70 7.53
CA SER A 120 -0.91 0.21 8.74
C SER A 120 -0.69 -1.29 8.96
N SER A 121 -0.79 -1.75 10.21
CA SER A 121 -0.72 -3.19 10.55
C SER A 121 -1.81 -3.99 9.82
N HIS A 122 -3.01 -3.43 9.69
CA HIS A 122 -4.09 -4.02 8.89
C HIS A 122 -3.69 -4.21 7.43
N ALA A 123 -2.93 -3.27 6.85
CA ALA A 123 -2.51 -3.37 5.46
C ALA A 123 -1.45 -4.46 5.24
N LEU A 124 -0.58 -4.66 6.23
CA LEU A 124 0.41 -5.74 6.24
C LEU A 124 -0.27 -7.10 6.36
N ASP A 125 -1.12 -7.26 7.38
CA ASP A 125 -1.88 -8.50 7.63
C ASP A 125 -2.75 -8.87 6.42
N GLN A 126 -3.43 -7.90 5.81
CA GLN A 126 -4.27 -8.12 4.63
C GLN A 126 -3.48 -8.13 3.31
N SER A 127 -2.14 -8.11 3.35
CA SER A 127 -1.27 -8.17 2.16
C SER A 127 -1.54 -7.05 1.13
N ARG A 128 -2.07 -5.89 1.54
CA ARG A 128 -2.42 -4.78 0.63
C ARG A 128 -1.20 -4.22 -0.10
N VAL A 129 -0.02 -4.30 0.53
CA VAL A 129 1.26 -3.80 0.01
C VAL A 129 2.11 -4.88 -0.65
N ALA A 130 1.58 -6.08 -0.89
CA ALA A 130 2.36 -7.22 -1.42
C ALA A 130 2.96 -7.01 -2.82
N GLY A 131 2.49 -6.01 -3.57
CA GLY A 131 3.04 -5.60 -4.86
C GLY A 131 4.00 -4.41 -4.79
N CYS A 132 4.34 -3.93 -3.59
CA CYS A 132 5.19 -2.76 -3.39
C CYS A 132 6.64 -3.17 -3.12
N SER A 133 7.56 -2.53 -3.82
CA SER A 133 8.99 -2.54 -3.53
C SER A 133 9.34 -1.30 -2.71
N PHE A 134 9.81 -1.50 -1.48
CA PHE A 134 10.16 -0.42 -0.56
C PHE A 134 11.67 -0.17 -0.59
N SER A 135 12.06 1.08 -0.82
CA SER A 135 13.46 1.51 -0.71
C SER A 135 13.89 1.75 0.75
N GLY A 136 12.93 1.99 1.63
CA GLY A 136 13.17 2.15 3.06
C GLY A 136 11.90 1.92 3.87
N ALA A 137 12.09 1.50 5.12
CA ALA A 137 11.01 1.31 6.08
C ALA A 137 11.35 2.05 7.38
N VAL A 138 10.35 2.72 7.95
CA VAL A 138 10.45 3.40 9.24
C VAL A 138 9.45 2.75 10.20
N PHE A 139 9.96 2.26 11.32
CA PHE A 139 9.16 1.85 12.46
C PHE A 139 9.23 2.95 13.52
N THR A 140 8.09 3.53 13.89
CA THR A 140 8.06 4.65 14.84
C THR A 140 8.06 4.18 16.29
N ASN A 141 7.07 3.39 16.68
CA ASN A 141 6.86 2.82 18.01
C ASN A 141 5.77 1.75 17.96
N LEU A 142 5.69 0.95 19.02
CA LEU A 142 4.58 0.06 19.30
C LEU A 142 4.07 0.33 20.72
N SER A 143 2.79 0.61 20.83
CA SER A 143 2.02 0.66 22.08
C SER A 143 0.71 -0.08 21.87
N GLN A 144 0.07 -0.51 22.96
CA GLN A 144 -1.19 -1.25 22.90
C GLN A 144 -2.27 -0.46 22.14
N ASP A 145 -2.71 -1.02 21.02
CA ASP A 145 -3.73 -0.50 20.12
C ASP A 145 -4.22 -1.66 19.22
N HIS A 146 -5.31 -1.48 18.48
CA HIS A 146 -5.82 -2.41 17.47
C HIS A 146 -6.07 -3.87 17.94
N LEU A 147 -6.27 -4.12 19.24
CA LEU A 147 -6.57 -5.45 19.77
C LEU A 147 -8.03 -5.89 19.54
N ASP A 148 -8.85 -5.01 18.98
CA ASP A 148 -10.16 -5.34 18.39
C ASP A 148 -10.01 -6.07 17.04
N TYR A 149 -8.84 -5.95 16.40
CA TYR A 149 -8.49 -6.62 15.15
C TYR A 149 -7.45 -7.72 15.34
N HIS A 150 -6.32 -7.39 15.99
CA HIS A 150 -5.22 -8.32 16.24
C HIS A 150 -5.51 -9.14 17.52
N PRO A 151 -5.46 -10.49 17.48
CA PRO A 151 -5.80 -11.31 18.63
C PRO A 151 -4.87 -11.08 19.84
N THR A 152 -3.61 -10.76 19.57
CA THR A 152 -2.57 -10.53 20.59
C THR A 152 -1.68 -9.34 20.23
N LEU A 153 -0.91 -8.83 21.20
CA LEU A 153 0.10 -7.81 20.93
C LEU A 153 1.25 -8.37 20.10
N GLU A 154 1.52 -9.67 20.23
CA GLU A 154 2.49 -10.41 19.44
C GLU A 154 2.08 -10.49 17.97
N ASP A 155 0.78 -10.69 17.67
CA ASP A 155 0.27 -10.67 16.29
C ASP A 155 0.27 -9.25 15.69
N TYR A 156 0.09 -8.23 16.54
CA TYR A 156 0.14 -6.84 16.11
C TYR A 156 1.57 -6.37 15.76
N PHE A 157 2.61 -6.98 16.33
CA PHE A 157 4.02 -6.61 16.15
C PHE A 157 4.64 -7.22 14.88
#